data_AF-A0A938WCV9-F1
#
_entry.id   AF-A0A938WCV9-F1
#
_cell.length_a   1.000
_cell.length_b   1.000
_cell.length_c   1.000
_cell.angle_alpha   90.00
_cell.angle_beta   90.00
_cell.angle_gamma   90.00
#
_symmetry.space_group_name_H-M   'P 1'
#
loop_
_entity.id
_entity.type
_entity.pdbx_description
1 polymer ?
#
loop_
_entity_poly.entity_id
_entity_poly.type
_entity_poly.pdbx_seq_one_letter_code
_entity_poly.pdbx_strand_id
1 'polypeptide(L)'
;MRSLPAVVLFPALLACASQAQASSGSCPEGLSTLEMSLCIGKLLEQKDLKLSSEMQRVATSASSSTGGQFSLLWKDRLASTFHTSIDPEEQVAAFQQARRNACVYLNSLALQSAGFGITVSHCELRLTDALIQSLQ
;
A
#
# COMPACT_ATOMS: atom_id res chain seq x y z
N MET A 1 -27.10 55.22 42.41
CA MET A 1 -26.41 55.67 41.17
C MET A 1 -25.05 55.00 41.10
N ARG A 2 -24.59 54.69 39.87
CA ARG A 2 -23.30 54.12 39.41
C ARG A 2 -23.22 52.61 39.15
N SER A 3 -23.65 52.26 37.93
CA SER A 3 -22.91 51.64 36.82
C SER A 3 -21.82 50.57 37.07
N LEU A 4 -22.00 49.45 36.34
CA LEU A 4 -21.10 48.30 36.09
C LEU A 4 -19.74 48.68 35.48
N PRO A 5 -18.79 47.73 35.49
CA PRO A 5 -18.34 47.23 34.19
C PRO A 5 -18.28 45.70 34.09
N ALA A 6 -18.50 45.26 32.86
CA ALA A 6 -18.45 43.90 32.37
C ALA A 6 -17.03 43.31 32.47
N VAL A 7 -16.94 42.03 32.83
CA VAL A 7 -15.73 41.21 32.61
C VAL A 7 -16.12 39.99 31.80
N VAL A 8 -15.98 40.19 30.49
CA VAL A 8 -15.43 39.30 29.45
C VAL A 8 -15.51 37.79 29.68
N LEU A 9 -16.33 37.16 28.83
CA LEU A 9 -16.33 35.75 28.49
C LEU A 9 -14.93 35.25 28.08
N PHE A 10 -14.51 34.12 28.65
CA PHE A 10 -13.56 33.21 28.01
C PHE A 10 -14.16 31.80 28.03
N PRO A 11 -14.82 31.34 26.95
CA PRO A 11 -14.95 29.91 26.76
C PRO A 11 -13.60 29.41 26.25
N ALA A 12 -13.11 28.34 26.90
CA ALA A 12 -11.93 27.61 26.49
C ALA A 12 -12.03 27.20 25.01
N LEU A 13 -11.35 27.93 24.13
CA LEU A 13 -10.95 27.47 22.80
C LEU A 13 -9.80 26.48 22.99
N LEU A 14 -10.12 25.31 23.53
CA LEU A 14 -9.22 24.17 23.60
C LEU A 14 -10.03 22.94 23.20
N ALA A 15 -9.44 22.15 22.30
CA ALA A 15 -9.97 20.92 21.73
C ALA A 15 -10.99 21.07 20.59
N CYS A 16 -10.55 21.68 19.48
CA CYS A 16 -10.90 21.16 18.16
C CYS A 16 -9.84 21.53 17.11
N ALA A 17 -8.57 21.50 17.51
CA ALA A 17 -7.53 21.12 16.56
C ALA A 17 -7.65 19.61 16.41
N SER A 18 -8.65 19.17 15.63
CA SER A 18 -8.59 17.86 14.99
C SER A 18 -7.39 17.95 14.05
N GLN A 19 -6.22 17.65 14.61
CA GLN A 19 -5.16 17.04 13.84
C GLN A 19 -5.82 15.83 13.20
N ALA A 20 -6.32 16.00 11.98
CA ALA A 20 -6.37 14.92 11.03
C ALA A 20 -4.91 14.50 10.82
N GLN A 21 -4.38 13.76 11.80
CA GLN A 21 -3.32 12.81 11.56
C GLN A 21 -3.87 11.97 10.43
N ALA A 22 -3.41 12.25 9.22
CA ALA A 22 -3.48 11.33 8.12
C ALA A 22 -2.88 10.03 8.65
N SER A 23 -3.76 9.12 9.07
CA SER A 23 -3.38 7.78 9.50
C SER A 23 -2.71 7.14 8.31
N SER A 24 -1.40 7.01 8.39
CA SER A 24 -0.55 6.37 7.40
C SER A 24 -0.91 4.89 7.32
N GLY A 25 -1.93 4.56 6.52
CA GLY A 25 -2.20 3.16 6.14
C GLY A 25 -3.63 2.76 5.81
N SER A 26 -4.64 3.62 6.00
CA SER A 26 -6.04 3.20 5.79
C SER A 26 -6.95 4.32 5.29
N CYS A 27 -7.95 3.93 4.50
CA CYS A 27 -9.03 4.81 4.07
C CYS A 27 -10.00 5.10 5.23
N PRO A 28 -10.49 6.35 5.37
CA PRO A 28 -11.49 6.70 6.37
C PRO A 28 -12.76 5.85 6.26
N GLU A 29 -13.36 5.53 7.41
CA GLU A 29 -14.68 4.90 7.46
C GLU A 29 -15.79 5.90 7.10
N GLY A 30 -16.94 5.40 6.65
CA GLY A 30 -18.12 6.24 6.34
C GLY A 30 -18.08 6.96 4.99
N LEU A 31 -17.09 6.69 4.15
CA LEU A 31 -17.04 7.19 2.76
C LEU A 31 -18.12 6.56 1.89
N SER A 32 -18.59 7.32 0.89
CA SER A 32 -19.39 6.74 -0.19
C SER A 32 -18.60 5.69 -0.98
N THR A 33 -19.27 4.81 -1.72
CA THR A 33 -18.61 3.78 -2.55
C THR A 33 -17.59 4.37 -3.52
N LEU A 34 -17.88 5.53 -4.11
CA LEU A 34 -16.97 6.21 -5.04
C LEU A 34 -15.73 6.74 -4.31
N GLU A 35 -15.93 7.44 -3.19
CA GLU A 35 -14.82 7.99 -2.38
C GLU A 35 -13.94 6.89 -1.81
N MET A 36 -14.53 5.80 -1.34
CA MET A 36 -13.81 4.62 -0.88
C MET A 36 -12.97 4.01 -2.02
N SER A 37 -13.56 3.85 -3.21
CA SER A 37 -12.84 3.32 -4.37
C SER A 37 -11.65 4.19 -4.76
N LEU A 38 -11.83 5.52 -4.78
CA LEU A 38 -10.75 6.47 -5.07
C LEU A 38 -9.66 6.45 -4.01
N CYS A 39 -10.03 6.38 -2.73
CA CYS A 39 -9.07 6.30 -1.64
C CYS A 39 -8.23 5.02 -1.71
N ILE A 40 -8.88 3.88 -1.89
CA ILE A 40 -8.19 2.58 -1.98
C ILE A 40 -7.27 2.55 -3.21
N GLY A 41 -7.71 3.10 -4.34
CA GLY A 41 -6.88 3.22 -5.54
C GLY A 41 -5.58 3.99 -5.28
N LYS A 42 -5.68 5.18 -4.66
CA LYS A 42 -4.50 5.98 -4.28
C LYS A 42 -3.60 5.25 -3.28
N LEU A 43 -4.17 4.54 -2.32
CA LEU A 43 -3.40 3.77 -1.35
C LEU A 43 -2.63 2.64 -2.05
N LEU A 44 -3.26 1.95 -3.01
CA LEU A 44 -2.62 0.89 -3.77
C LEU A 44 -1.47 1.44 -4.63
N GLU A 45 -1.65 2.57 -5.30
CA GLU A 45 -0.58 3.25 -6.05
C GLU A 45 0.63 3.56 -5.15
N GLN A 46 0.40 4.09 -3.95
CA GLN A 46 1.48 4.38 -2.99
C GLN A 46 2.20 3.10 -2.55
N LYS A 47 1.48 2.01 -2.33
CA LYS A 47 2.07 0.71 -1.97
C LYS A 47 2.86 0.13 -3.13
N ASP A 48 2.41 0.30 -4.37
CA ASP A 48 3.11 -0.17 -5.56
C ASP A 48 4.43 0.58 -5.79
N LEU A 49 4.45 1.88 -5.54
CA LEU A 49 5.69 2.66 -5.53
C LEU A 49 6.67 2.18 -4.44
N LYS A 50 6.15 1.90 -3.24
CA LYS A 50 6.97 1.34 -2.15
C LYS A 50 7.52 -0.04 -2.53
N LEU A 51 6.70 -0.91 -3.10
CA LEU A 51 7.12 -2.23 -3.56
C LEU A 51 8.24 -2.14 -4.58
N SER A 52 8.09 -1.28 -5.60
CA SER A 52 9.13 -1.04 -6.61
C SER A 52 10.47 -0.64 -5.98
N SER A 53 10.44 0.29 -5.02
CA SER A 53 11.63 0.71 -4.26
C SER A 53 12.28 -0.46 -3.49
N GLU A 54 11.50 -1.28 -2.79
CA GLU A 54 12.04 -2.43 -2.05
C GLU A 54 12.63 -3.50 -2.97
N MET A 55 11.97 -3.79 -4.10
CA MET A 55 12.49 -4.74 -5.09
C MET A 55 13.79 -4.24 -5.72
N GLN A 56 13.90 -2.95 -6.03
CA GLN A 56 15.13 -2.33 -6.50
C GLN A 56 16.24 -2.39 -5.44
N ARG A 57 15.92 -2.14 -4.16
CA ARG A 57 16.88 -2.24 -3.05
C ARG A 57 17.42 -3.66 -2.92
N VAL A 58 16.54 -4.65 -2.99
CA VAL A 58 16.89 -6.07 -2.96
C VAL A 58 17.82 -6.39 -4.15
N ALA A 59 17.44 -6.04 -5.38
CA ALA A 59 18.27 -6.24 -6.58
C ALA A 59 19.65 -5.57 -6.49
N THR A 60 19.74 -4.38 -5.88
CA THR A 60 20.99 -3.66 -5.67
C THR A 60 21.87 -4.31 -4.59
N SER A 61 21.24 -4.85 -3.54
CA SER A 61 21.93 -5.61 -2.49
C SER A 61 22.47 -6.93 -3.05
N ALA A 62 21.75 -7.56 -3.98
CA ALA A 62 22.20 -8.71 -4.77
C ALA A 62 23.55 -8.46 -5.42
N SER A 63 23.61 -7.36 -6.18
CA SER A 63 24.67 -7.06 -7.12
C SER A 63 25.91 -6.53 -6.44
N SER A 64 25.74 -5.88 -5.29
CA SER A 64 26.83 -5.34 -4.45
C SER A 64 27.42 -6.35 -3.46
N SER A 65 26.80 -7.52 -3.26
CA SER A 65 27.32 -8.56 -2.37
C SER A 65 28.72 -9.01 -2.79
N THR A 66 29.70 -8.83 -1.91
CA THR A 66 31.16 -8.86 -2.18
C THR A 66 31.73 -10.27 -2.41
N GLY A 67 30.89 -11.22 -2.82
CA GLY A 67 31.26 -12.62 -3.02
C GLY A 67 30.99 -13.18 -4.42
N GLY A 68 30.33 -12.45 -5.32
CA GLY A 68 30.05 -12.85 -6.71
C GLY A 68 29.09 -14.05 -6.88
N GLN A 69 29.28 -15.12 -6.09
CA GLN A 69 28.47 -16.33 -6.09
C GLN A 69 27.03 -16.10 -5.65
N PHE A 70 26.74 -15.22 -4.68
CA PHE A 70 25.35 -14.97 -4.27
C PHE A 70 24.56 -14.28 -5.39
N SER A 71 25.14 -13.28 -6.04
CA SER A 71 24.55 -12.59 -7.21
C SER A 71 24.33 -13.57 -8.38
N LEU A 72 25.31 -14.44 -8.66
CA LEU A 72 25.20 -15.46 -9.71
C LEU A 72 24.12 -16.51 -9.38
N LEU A 73 24.17 -17.10 -8.19
CA LEU A 73 23.20 -18.11 -7.75
C LEU A 73 21.78 -17.54 -7.70
N TRP A 74 21.62 -16.28 -7.30
CA TRP A 74 20.33 -15.62 -7.29
C TRP A 74 19.82 -15.41 -8.72
N LYS A 75 20.61 -14.81 -9.61
CA LYS A 75 20.22 -14.62 -11.02
C LYS A 75 19.87 -15.95 -11.69
N ASP A 76 20.70 -16.98 -11.48
CA ASP A 76 20.47 -18.32 -12.00
C ASP A 76 19.20 -18.92 -11.42
N ARG A 77 18.92 -18.79 -10.12
CA ARG A 77 17.69 -19.30 -9.50
C ARG A 77 16.45 -18.61 -10.04
N LEU A 78 16.47 -17.29 -10.22
CA LEU A 78 15.34 -16.56 -10.80
C LEU A 78 15.04 -17.05 -12.22
N ALA A 79 16.05 -17.13 -13.08
CA ALA A 79 15.85 -17.51 -14.48
C ALA A 79 15.55 -19.02 -14.67
N SER A 80 16.26 -19.90 -13.95
CA SER A 80 16.19 -21.35 -14.16
C SER A 80 15.13 -22.06 -13.34
N THR A 81 14.87 -21.61 -12.10
CA THR A 81 13.97 -22.30 -11.17
C THR A 81 12.61 -21.64 -11.14
N PHE A 82 12.58 -20.31 -11.08
CA PHE A 82 11.33 -19.54 -10.98
C PHE A 82 10.87 -18.97 -12.32
N HIS A 83 11.67 -19.13 -13.38
CA HIS A 83 11.40 -18.60 -14.72
C HIS A 83 10.93 -17.13 -14.72
N THR A 84 11.55 -16.34 -13.86
CA THR A 84 11.25 -14.93 -13.67
C THR A 84 12.43 -14.05 -14.05
N SER A 85 12.14 -12.80 -14.42
CA SER A 85 13.18 -11.83 -14.76
C SER A 85 14.09 -11.51 -13.58
N ILE A 86 15.32 -11.10 -13.87
CA ILE A 86 16.24 -10.49 -12.89
C ILE A 86 16.07 -8.98 -12.79
N ASP A 87 15.31 -8.38 -13.72
CA ASP A 87 14.97 -6.96 -13.71
C ASP A 87 13.89 -6.69 -12.66
N PRO A 88 14.16 -5.85 -11.65
CA PRO A 88 13.17 -5.52 -10.62
C PRO A 88 11.90 -4.89 -11.18
N GLU A 89 11.96 -4.10 -12.26
CA GLU A 89 10.76 -3.51 -12.87
C GLU A 89 9.87 -4.58 -13.51
N GLU A 90 10.47 -5.53 -14.23
CA GLU A 90 9.75 -6.66 -14.83
C GLU A 90 9.15 -7.57 -13.74
N GLN A 91 9.86 -7.78 -12.63
CA GLN A 91 9.34 -8.54 -11.49
C GLN A 91 8.16 -7.83 -10.81
N VAL A 92 8.21 -6.49 -10.64
CA VAL A 92 7.09 -5.71 -10.10
C VAL A 92 5.87 -5.85 -11.01
N ALA A 93 6.03 -5.69 -12.32
CA ALA A 93 4.94 -5.82 -13.28
C ALA A 93 4.34 -7.24 -13.26
N ALA A 94 5.19 -8.27 -13.23
CA ALA A 94 4.75 -9.67 -13.13
C ALA A 94 3.97 -9.92 -11.83
N PHE A 95 4.45 -9.38 -10.69
CA PHE A 95 3.74 -9.47 -9.42
C PHE A 95 2.38 -8.77 -9.48
N GLN A 96 2.31 -7.53 -9.98
CA GLN A 96 1.06 -6.78 -10.08
C GLN A 96 0.01 -7.53 -10.92
N GLN A 97 0.43 -8.14 -12.03
CA GLN A 97 -0.44 -8.94 -12.88
C GLN A 97 -0.92 -10.21 -12.17
N ALA A 98 -0.02 -10.95 -11.53
CA ALA A 98 -0.37 -12.16 -10.78
C ALA A 98 -1.31 -11.85 -9.61
N ARG A 99 -1.02 -10.78 -8.87
CA ARG A 99 -1.83 -10.23 -7.79
C ARG A 99 -3.24 -9.90 -8.26
N ARG A 100 -3.38 -9.15 -9.35
CA ARG A 100 -4.68 -8.78 -9.94
C ARG A 100 -5.49 -10.03 -10.26
N ASN A 101 -4.87 -11.00 -10.95
CA ASN A 101 -5.52 -12.24 -11.35
C ASN A 101 -6.00 -13.05 -10.13
N ALA A 102 -5.17 -13.18 -9.09
CA ALA A 102 -5.52 -13.88 -7.86
C ALA A 102 -6.69 -13.21 -7.13
N CYS A 103 -6.67 -11.87 -7.00
CA CYS A 103 -7.73 -11.14 -6.31
C CYS A 103 -9.07 -11.13 -7.07
N VAL A 104 -9.03 -11.03 -8.39
CA VAL A 104 -10.24 -11.18 -9.23
C VAL A 104 -10.82 -12.58 -9.09
N TYR A 105 -9.97 -13.62 -9.10
CA TYR A 105 -10.41 -15.00 -8.92
C TYR A 105 -11.01 -15.25 -7.53
N LEU A 106 -10.37 -14.77 -6.46
CA LEU A 106 -10.91 -14.89 -5.11
C LEU A 106 -12.28 -14.20 -4.97
N ASN A 107 -12.44 -13.03 -5.59
CA ASN A 107 -13.73 -12.34 -5.57
C ASN A 107 -14.81 -13.09 -6.37
N SER A 108 -14.45 -13.73 -7.49
CA SER A 108 -15.42 -14.51 -8.28
C SER A 108 -15.96 -15.71 -7.50
N LEU A 109 -15.12 -16.35 -6.67
CA LEU A 109 -15.54 -17.41 -5.75
C LEU A 109 -16.44 -16.92 -4.62
N ALA A 110 -16.26 -15.67 -4.17
CA ALA A 110 -17.04 -15.08 -3.09
C ALA A 110 -18.46 -14.64 -3.50
N LEU A 111 -18.81 -14.69 -4.80
CA LEU A 111 -20.11 -14.28 -5.37
C LEU A 111 -20.57 -12.87 -4.96
N GLN A 112 -19.64 -11.97 -4.65
CA GLN A 112 -19.94 -10.60 -4.25
C GLN A 112 -20.17 -9.71 -5.49
N SER A 113 -21.43 -9.34 -5.75
CA SER A 113 -21.82 -8.46 -6.87
C SER A 113 -21.73 -6.96 -6.53
N ALA A 114 -22.02 -6.57 -5.30
CA ALA A 114 -21.86 -5.21 -4.81
C ALA A 114 -20.46 -5.02 -4.19
N GLY A 115 -19.73 -3.99 -4.60
CA GLY A 115 -18.40 -3.70 -4.04
C GLY A 115 -17.25 -4.51 -4.66
N PHE A 116 -17.45 -5.17 -5.81
CA PHE A 116 -16.42 -5.95 -6.53
C PHE A 116 -15.07 -5.23 -6.59
N GLY A 117 -15.05 -3.97 -7.03
CA GLY A 117 -13.81 -3.19 -7.14
C GLY A 117 -13.13 -2.95 -5.79
N ILE A 118 -13.89 -2.68 -4.74
CA ILE A 118 -13.39 -2.43 -3.39
C ILE A 118 -12.80 -3.72 -2.80
N THR A 119 -13.48 -4.85 -2.92
CA THR A 119 -12.99 -6.15 -2.42
C THR A 119 -11.70 -6.56 -3.13
N VAL A 120 -11.67 -6.45 -4.47
CA VAL A 120 -10.47 -6.79 -5.26
C VAL A 120 -9.29 -5.90 -4.83
N SER A 121 -9.48 -4.59 -4.72
CA SER A 121 -8.40 -3.69 -4.34
C SER A 121 -7.95 -3.84 -2.88
N HIS A 122 -8.83 -4.24 -1.96
CA HIS A 122 -8.41 -4.63 -0.61
C HIS A 122 -7.56 -5.90 -0.60
N CYS A 123 -7.90 -6.89 -1.43
CA CYS A 123 -7.06 -8.07 -1.60
C CYS A 123 -5.67 -7.69 -2.16
N GLU A 124 -5.63 -6.81 -3.16
CA GLU A 124 -4.38 -6.33 -3.76
C GLU A 124 -3.50 -5.64 -2.71
N LEU A 125 -4.07 -4.75 -1.90
CA LEU A 125 -3.36 -4.10 -0.80
C LEU A 125 -2.73 -5.11 0.16
N ARG A 126 -3.49 -6.13 0.59
CA ARG A 126 -2.99 -7.16 1.54
C ARG A 126 -1.85 -7.97 0.96
N LEU A 127 -1.95 -8.40 -0.30
CA LEU A 127 -0.88 -9.14 -0.95
C LEU A 127 0.38 -8.28 -1.15
N THR A 128 0.19 -7.00 -1.46
CA THR A 128 1.30 -6.04 -1.62
C THR A 128 2.01 -5.80 -0.29
N ASP A 129 1.24 -5.61 0.79
CA ASP A 129 1.80 -5.45 2.13
C ASP A 129 2.56 -6.69 2.59
N ALA A 130 2.03 -7.89 2.32
CA ALA A 130 2.71 -9.14 2.64
C ALA A 130 4.05 -9.27 1.91
N LEU A 131 4.10 -8.92 0.61
CA LEU A 131 5.35 -8.95 -0.14
C LEU A 131 6.34 -7.90 0.38
N ILE A 132 5.90 -6.66 0.58
CA ILE A 132 6.75 -5.59 1.14
C ILE A 132 7.36 -6.04 2.48
N GLN A 133 6.56 -6.63 3.38
CA GLN A 133 7.04 -7.14 4.67
C GLN A 133 8.09 -8.24 4.51
N SER A 134 7.98 -9.10 3.49
CA SER A 134 8.95 -10.16 3.24
C SER A 134 10.27 -9.68 2.61
N LEU A 135 10.28 -8.49 2.01
CA LEU A 135 11.47 -7.91 1.39
C LEU A 135 12.34 -7.14 2.39
N GLN A 136 11.78 -6.76 3.55
CA GLN A 136 12.44 -6.01 4.64
C GLN A 136 13.20 -6.93 5.57
#